data_AF-A0A1W9GQM1-F1
#
_entry.id   AF-A0A1W9GQM1-F1
#
_cell.length_a   1.000
_cell.length_b   1.000
_cell.length_c   1.000
_cell.angle_alpha   90.00
_cell.angle_beta   90.00
_cell.angle_gamma   90.00
#
_symmetry.space_group_name_H-M   'P 1'
#
loop_
_entity.id
_entity.type
_entity.pdbx_description
1 polymer ?
#
loop_
_entity_poly.entity_id
_entity_poly.type
_entity_poly.pdbx_seq_one_letter_code
_entity_poly.pdbx_strand_id
1 'polypeptide(L)'
;MHIAVAQGAKAGESFISYVEFLASSGYVPPNGKGWVDHIRQKGNEASHEIKLMTADDATELISFCEMLLKFIYEFPNRVPVKK
;
A
#
# COMPACT_ATOMS: atom_id res chain seq x y z
N MET A 1 5.85 6.11 -4.21
CA MET A 1 4.37 5.94 -4.21
C MET A 1 3.74 7.26 -3.79
N HIS A 2 2.85 7.86 -4.59
CA HIS A 2 2.37 9.25 -4.34
C HIS A 2 1.44 9.36 -3.12
N ILE A 3 0.64 8.32 -2.85
CA ILE A 3 -0.28 8.29 -1.71
C ILE A 3 0.47 8.44 -0.38
N ALA A 4 1.58 7.73 -0.18
CA ALA A 4 2.37 7.85 1.04
C ALA A 4 2.89 9.29 1.25
N VAL A 5 3.34 9.96 0.18
CA VAL A 5 3.78 11.37 0.24
C VAL A 5 2.61 12.29 0.58
N ALA A 6 1.44 12.07 -0.01
CA ALA A 6 0.23 12.82 0.33
C ALA A 6 -0.20 12.64 1.80
N GLN A 7 0.13 11.49 2.40
CA GLN A 7 -0.09 11.19 3.81
C GLN A 7 1.05 11.62 4.74
N GLY A 8 2.09 12.28 4.22
CA GLY A 8 3.18 12.87 5.02
C GLY A 8 4.54 12.17 4.92
N ALA A 9 4.70 11.15 4.08
CA ALA A 9 6.00 10.55 3.82
C ALA A 9 6.93 11.52 3.05
N LYS A 10 8.23 11.40 3.26
CA LYS A 10 9.23 12.18 2.53
C LYS A 10 9.28 11.78 1.05
N ALA A 11 9.35 12.75 0.15
CA ALA A 11 9.52 12.49 -1.28
C ALA A 11 10.93 11.94 -1.59
N GLY A 12 11.05 11.12 -2.64
CA GLY A 12 12.33 10.56 -3.10
C GLY A 12 12.77 9.28 -2.37
N GLU A 13 11.92 8.70 -1.53
CA GLU A 13 12.18 7.45 -0.81
C GLU A 13 11.89 6.21 -1.67
N SER A 14 12.36 5.05 -1.20
CA SER A 14 12.09 3.78 -1.89
C SER A 14 10.62 3.37 -1.79
N PHE A 15 10.18 2.50 -2.72
CA PHE A 15 8.83 1.91 -2.65
C PHE A 15 8.57 1.24 -1.29
N ILE A 16 9.56 0.51 -0.78
CA ILE A 16 9.52 -0.16 0.52
C ILE A 16 9.27 0.84 1.65
N SER A 17 10.04 1.93 1.70
CA SER A 17 9.92 2.98 2.71
C SER A 17 8.50 3.57 2.74
N TYR A 18 7.89 3.74 1.56
CA TYR A 18 6.49 4.18 1.46
C TYR A 18 5.48 3.16 1.97
N VAL A 19 5.67 1.88 1.69
CA VAL A 19 4.81 0.79 2.16
C VAL A 19 4.88 0.68 3.69
N GLU A 20 6.08 0.75 4.26
CA GLU A 20 6.31 0.72 5.71
C GLU A 20 5.74 1.96 6.42
N PHE A 21 5.89 3.13 5.82
CA PHE A 21 5.26 4.37 6.31
C PHE A 21 3.74 4.23 6.40
N LEU A 22 3.10 3.73 5.34
CA LEU A 22 1.64 3.56 5.32
C LEU A 22 1.17 2.56 6.38
N ALA A 23 1.89 1.45 6.55
CA ALA A 23 1.57 0.45 7.55
C ALA A 23 1.72 0.99 8.99
N SER A 24 2.84 1.66 9.29
CA SER A 24 3.09 2.25 10.60
C SER A 24 2.19 3.43 10.95
N SER A 25 1.65 4.12 9.93
CA SER A 25 0.70 5.22 10.10
C SER A 25 -0.77 4.78 10.22
N GLY A 26 -1.04 3.46 10.27
CA GLY A 26 -2.38 2.91 10.47
C GLY A 26 -3.26 2.83 9.21
N TYR A 27 -2.69 3.02 8.02
CA TYR A 27 -3.41 2.83 6.75
C TYR A 27 -3.50 1.36 6.32
N VAL A 28 -2.81 0.48 7.04
CA VAL A 28 -2.93 -0.98 6.91
C VAL A 28 -3.33 -1.55 8.27
N PRO A 29 -4.27 -2.52 8.33
CA PRO A 29 -4.66 -3.14 9.60
C PRO A 29 -3.47 -3.77 10.35
N PRO A 30 -3.49 -3.83 11.70
CA PRO A 30 -2.38 -4.36 12.50
C PRO A 30 -1.98 -5.80 12.15
N ASN A 31 -2.96 -6.63 11.79
CA ASN A 31 -2.73 -8.02 11.37
C ASN A 31 -2.32 -8.15 9.90
N GLY A 32 -2.23 -7.03 9.17
CA GLY A 32 -1.85 -6.98 7.76
C GLY A 32 -0.34 -7.02 7.52
N LYS A 33 0.50 -7.12 8.57
CA LYS A 33 1.96 -7.06 8.44
C LYS A 33 2.53 -8.09 7.46
N GLY A 34 2.05 -9.33 7.50
CA GLY A 34 2.48 -10.37 6.55
C GLY A 34 2.14 -10.02 5.10
N TRP A 35 1.04 -9.32 4.88
CA TRP A 35 0.65 -8.86 3.55
C TRP A 35 1.51 -7.68 3.06
N VAL A 36 1.86 -6.76 3.97
CA VAL A 36 2.81 -5.67 3.70
C VAL A 36 4.16 -6.23 3.28
N ASP A 37 4.67 -7.22 4.00
CA ASP A 37 5.95 -7.89 3.68
C ASP A 37 5.90 -8.59 2.31
N HIS A 38 4.77 -9.22 1.98
CA HIS A 38 4.55 -9.87 0.69
C HIS A 38 4.56 -8.90 -0.48
N ILE A 39 3.80 -7.80 -0.40
CA ILE A 39 3.77 -6.75 -1.44
C ILE A 39 5.14 -6.08 -1.59
N ARG A 40 5.87 -5.89 -0.47
CA ARG A 40 7.23 -5.37 -0.48
C ARG A 40 8.16 -6.28 -1.29
N GLN A 41 8.10 -7.59 -1.06
CA GLN A 41 8.91 -8.56 -1.78
C GLN A 41 8.56 -8.55 -3.28
N LYS A 42 7.27 -8.61 -3.63
CA LYS A 42 6.81 -8.59 -5.02
C LYS A 42 7.19 -7.32 -5.77
N GLY A 43 7.11 -6.16 -5.12
CA GLY A 43 7.52 -4.88 -5.71
C GLY A 43 9.03 -4.82 -6.01
N ASN A 44 9.86 -5.40 -5.13
CA ASN A 44 11.30 -5.49 -5.35
C ASN A 44 11.65 -6.46 -6.48
N GLU A 45 11.00 -7.64 -6.49
CA GLU A 45 11.15 -8.67 -7.53
C GLU A 45 10.80 -8.09 -8.90
N ALA A 46 9.65 -7.42 -9.03
CA ALA A 46 9.21 -6.80 -10.28
C ALA A 46 10.12 -5.64 -10.76
N SER A 47 10.87 -5.01 -9.86
CA SER A 47 11.79 -3.91 -10.21
C SER A 47 13.16 -4.39 -10.70
N HIS A 48 13.56 -5.61 -10.35
CA HIS A 48 14.90 -6.15 -10.67
C HIS A 48 14.86 -7.35 -11.62
N GLU A 49 13.76 -8.08 -11.68
CA GLU A 49 13.61 -9.25 -12.53
C GLU A 49 12.53 -9.01 -13.58
N ILE A 50 12.84 -9.24 -14.86
CA ILE A 50 11.83 -9.35 -15.92
C ILE A 50 11.13 -10.70 -15.77
N LYS A 51 10.40 -10.88 -14.67
CA LYS A 51 9.55 -12.04 -14.42
C LYS A 51 8.12 -11.71 -14.84
N LEU A 52 7.53 -12.64 -15.57
CA LEU A 52 6.11 -12.60 -15.87
C LEU A 52 5.34 -12.82 -14.57
N MET A 53 4.65 -11.78 -14.10
CA MET A 53 3.80 -11.88 -12.92
C MET A 53 2.64 -12.85 -13.19
N THR A 54 2.30 -13.64 -12.19
CA THR A 54 1.15 -14.55 -12.27
C THR A 54 -0.16 -13.77 -12.05
N ALA A 55 -1.28 -14.40 -12.40
CA ALA A 55 -2.61 -13.85 -12.11
C ALA A 55 -2.83 -13.66 -10.60
N ASP A 56 -2.27 -14.53 -9.78
CA ASP A 56 -2.37 -14.44 -8.31
C ASP A 56 -1.60 -13.22 -7.80
N ASP A 57 -0.36 -13.00 -8.28
CA ASP A 57 0.43 -11.82 -7.90
C ASP A 57 -0.30 -10.51 -8.26
N ALA A 58 -0.93 -10.47 -9.44
CA ALA A 58 -1.71 -9.32 -9.88
C ALA A 58 -2.94 -9.10 -9.00
N THR A 59 -3.64 -10.18 -8.63
CA THR A 59 -4.83 -10.14 -7.77
C THR A 59 -4.50 -9.61 -6.38
N GLU A 60 -3.36 -10.04 -5.81
CA GLU A 60 -2.89 -9.58 -4.50
C GLU A 60 -2.53 -8.10 -4.51
N LEU A 61 -1.84 -7.63 -5.56
CA LEU A 61 -1.49 -6.22 -5.73
C LEU A 61 -2.72 -5.33 -5.90
N ILE A 62 -3.70 -5.77 -6.69
CA ILE A 62 -4.96 -5.04 -6.88
C ILE A 62 -5.72 -4.97 -5.56
N SER A 63 -5.83 -6.08 -4.83
CA SER A 63 -6.49 -6.14 -3.53
C SER A 63 -5.83 -5.18 -2.52
N PHE A 64 -4.50 -5.07 -2.55
CA PHE A 64 -3.75 -4.15 -1.69
C PHE A 64 -4.04 -2.68 -2.04
N CYS A 65 -3.99 -2.34 -3.32
CA CYS A 65 -4.34 -1.01 -3.80
C CYS A 65 -5.79 -0.64 -3.44
N GLU A 66 -6.73 -1.57 -3.64
CA GLU A 66 -8.14 -1.39 -3.31
C GLU A 66 -8.33 -1.09 -1.81
N MET A 67 -7.69 -1.87 -0.94
CA MET A 67 -7.71 -1.62 0.50
C MET A 67 -7.23 -0.19 0.80
N LEU A 68 -6.07 0.22 0.30
CA LEU A 68 -5.53 1.56 0.57
C LEU A 68 -6.50 2.66 0.12
N LEU A 69 -7.07 2.54 -1.08
CA LEU A 69 -8.04 3.53 -1.58
C LEU A 69 -9.28 3.59 -0.69
N LYS A 70 -9.77 2.45 -0.23
CA LYS A 70 -10.91 2.38 0.70
C LYS A 70 -10.62 3.08 2.02
N PHE A 71 -9.48 2.79 2.65
CA PHE A 71 -9.12 3.38 3.94
C PHE A 71 -8.77 4.86 3.86
N ILE A 72 -8.18 5.31 2.76
CA ILE A 72 -7.68 6.68 2.61
C ILE A 72 -8.75 7.63 2.08
N TYR A 73 -9.55 7.18 1.11
CA TYR A 73 -10.49 8.05 0.41
C TYR A 73 -11.94 7.66 0.62
N GLU A 74 -12.27 6.37 0.63
CA GLU A 74 -13.68 5.97 0.64
C GLU A 74 -14.30 6.07 2.04
N PHE A 75 -13.76 5.32 3.01
CA PHE A 75 -14.33 5.23 4.35
C PHE A 75 -14.33 6.56 5.11
N PRO A 76 -13.26 7.38 5.07
CA PRO A 76 -13.30 8.70 5.71
C PRO A 76 -14.40 9.62 5.15
N ASN A 77 -14.79 9.44 3.89
CA ASN A 77 -15.83 10.24 3.24
C ASN A 77 -17.23 9.62 3.31
N ARG A 78 -17.35 8.34 3.71
CA ARG A 78 -18.66 7.66 3.80
C ARG A 78 -19.51 8.11 4.99
N VAL A 79 -18.90 8.60 6.06
CA VAL A 79 -19.63 9.15 7.21
C VAL A 79 -19.08 10.55 7.50
N PRO A 80 -19.88 11.62 7.35
CA PRO A 80 -19.40 12.96 7.64
C PRO A 80 -18.99 13.06 9.11
N VAL A 81 -17.75 13.48 9.33
CA VAL A 81 -17.28 13.84 10.67
C VAL A 81 -18.19 14.97 11.15
N LYS A 82 -19.01 14.71 12.19
CA LYS A 82 -19.72 15.81 12.88
C LYS A 82 -18.64 16.74 13.42
N LYS A 83 -18.51 17.90 12.80
CA LYS A 83 -17.71 19.02 13.30
C LYS A 83 -18.32 19.57 14.58
#